data_AF-A0A3L6KZ47-F1
#
_entry.id   AF-A0A3L6KZ47-F1
#
_cell.length_a   1.000
_cell.length_b   1.000
_cell.length_c   1.000
_cell.angle_alpha   90.00
_cell.angle_beta   90.00
_cell.angle_gamma   90.00
#
_symmetry.space_group_name_H-M   'P 1'
#
loop_
_entity.id
_entity.type
_entity.pdbx_description
1 polymer ?
#
loop_
_entity_poly.entity_id
_entity_poly.type
_entity_poly.pdbx_seq_one_letter_code
_entity_poly.pdbx_strand_id
1 'polypeptide(L)'
;MTSKSIDSMMEKAVTTSPKFFSDINAVQGVKQRKKAIRKERKESASTLTQWYGMKKSKLGAEERQELELLKYRNLINPELKHKTPKNNTGTSGFVEFGYFAGTGRNKRRRLKSFADEWMEENPEVQQIVQRRLKQNVRLNRKAKERMAKKAARDAEREKEKKSSKRLKKRDMML
;
A
#
# COMPACT_ATOMS: atom_id res chain seq x y z
N MET A 1 -7.39 51.55 -57.14
CA MET A 1 -8.21 50.73 -56.21
C MET A 1 -7.60 49.34 -56.03
N THR A 2 -6.30 49.23 -55.69
CA THR A 2 -5.59 47.93 -55.61
C THR A 2 -4.79 47.75 -54.31
N SER A 3 -4.51 48.82 -53.57
CA SER A 3 -3.82 48.75 -52.27
C SER A 3 -4.67 48.08 -51.18
N LYS A 4 -5.96 48.42 -51.08
CA LYS A 4 -6.88 47.88 -50.07
C LYS A 4 -7.05 46.35 -50.12
N SER A 5 -6.84 45.72 -51.28
CA SER A 5 -6.98 44.26 -51.44
C SER A 5 -5.75 43.52 -50.89
N ILE A 6 -4.56 44.05 -51.15
CA ILE A 6 -3.29 43.49 -50.69
C ILE A 6 -3.17 43.65 -49.17
N ASP A 7 -3.56 44.80 -48.63
CA ASP A 7 -3.56 45.05 -47.19
C ASP A 7 -4.51 44.08 -46.44
N SER A 8 -5.69 43.78 -47.00
CA SER A 8 -6.61 42.81 -46.38
C SER A 8 -6.15 41.35 -46.50
N MET A 9 -5.40 41.00 -47.56
CA MET A 9 -4.74 39.69 -47.66
C MET A 9 -3.58 39.56 -46.68
N MET A 10 -2.82 40.63 -46.45
CA MET A 10 -1.77 40.68 -45.44
C MET A 10 -2.35 40.55 -44.04
N GLU A 11 -3.44 41.24 -43.70
CA GLU A 11 -4.13 41.07 -42.40
C GLU A 11 -4.62 39.63 -42.14
N LYS A 12 -5.11 38.92 -43.17
CA LYS A 12 -5.51 37.51 -43.05
C LYS A 12 -4.32 36.54 -42.94
N ALA A 13 -3.17 36.89 -43.50
CA ALA A 13 -1.95 36.09 -43.43
C ALA A 13 -1.17 36.30 -42.12
N VAL A 14 -1.42 37.41 -41.43
CA VAL A 14 -0.82 37.74 -40.15
C VAL A 14 -1.53 36.91 -39.06
N THR A 15 -0.93 35.76 -38.74
CA THR A 15 -1.32 34.83 -37.68
C THR A 15 -1.10 35.40 -36.27
N THR A 16 -1.34 36.70 -36.04
CA THR A 16 -1.05 37.40 -34.77
C THR A 16 -2.06 37.18 -33.66
N SER A 17 -3.09 36.34 -33.84
CA SER A 17 -3.94 36.02 -32.70
C SER A 17 -3.11 35.27 -31.65
N PRO A 18 -2.99 35.77 -30.40
CA PRO A 18 -2.25 35.08 -29.35
C PRO A 18 -2.80 33.67 -29.08
N LYS A 19 -4.09 33.45 -29.39
CA LYS A 19 -4.79 32.17 -29.29
C LYS A 19 -4.32 31.11 -30.30
N PHE A 20 -3.91 31.49 -31.50
CA PHE A 20 -3.45 30.53 -32.51
C PHE A 20 -2.16 29.81 -32.08
N PHE A 21 -1.26 30.53 -31.39
CA PHE A 21 -0.02 29.97 -30.86
C PHE A 21 -0.16 29.37 -29.45
N SER A 22 -1.17 29.76 -28.66
CA SER A 22 -1.38 29.21 -27.31
C SER A 22 -2.06 27.84 -27.31
N ASP A 23 -2.99 27.60 -28.24
CA ASP A 23 -3.94 26.48 -28.09
C ASP A 23 -3.59 25.25 -28.95
N ILE A 24 -2.83 25.40 -30.04
CA ILE A 24 -2.69 24.32 -31.04
C ILE A 24 -1.37 23.55 -30.93
N ASN A 25 -0.28 24.14 -30.43
CA ASN A 25 1.02 23.47 -30.34
C ASN A 25 1.82 23.90 -29.11
N ALA A 26 1.34 23.56 -27.90
CA ALA A 26 2.24 23.51 -26.76
C ALA A 26 3.23 22.36 -26.97
N VAL A 27 4.33 22.64 -27.69
CA VAL A 27 5.45 21.72 -27.83
C VAL A 27 5.90 21.35 -26.44
N GLN A 28 5.56 20.14 -26.00
CA GLN A 28 5.92 19.67 -24.67
C GLN A 28 7.43 19.84 -24.51
N GLY A 29 7.83 20.67 -23.55
CA GLY A 29 9.24 20.94 -23.31
C GLY A 29 9.98 19.63 -23.04
N VAL A 30 11.28 19.58 -23.36
CA VAL A 30 12.11 18.36 -23.20
C VAL A 30 11.97 17.71 -21.82
N LYS A 31 11.78 18.52 -20.76
CA LYS A 31 11.51 18.05 -19.39
C LYS A 31 10.17 17.32 -19.27
N GLN A 32 9.11 17.80 -19.91
CA GLN A 32 7.77 17.19 -19.90
C GLN A 32 7.79 15.85 -20.66
N ARG A 33 8.42 15.80 -21.85
CA ARG A 33 8.61 14.55 -22.61
C ARG A 33 9.36 13.49 -21.81
N LYS A 34 10.48 13.88 -21.17
CA LYS A 34 11.25 12.97 -20.30
C LYS A 34 10.43 12.49 -19.10
N LYS A 35 9.56 13.33 -18.51
CA LYS A 35 8.65 12.93 -17.43
C LYS A 35 7.58 11.96 -17.93
N ALA A 36 6.99 12.19 -19.10
CA ALA A 36 6.00 11.31 -19.72
C ALA A 36 6.58 9.90 -19.96
N ILE A 37 7.75 9.81 -20.62
CA ILE A 37 8.44 8.53 -20.88
C ILE A 37 8.75 7.79 -19.57
N ARG A 38 9.17 8.51 -18.51
CA ARG A 38 9.42 7.90 -17.20
C ARG A 38 8.13 7.37 -16.55
N LYS A 39 7.00 8.06 -16.74
CA LYS A 39 5.70 7.63 -16.24
C LYS A 39 5.24 6.37 -16.98
N GLU A 40 5.30 6.37 -18.31
CA GLU A 40 4.97 5.21 -19.15
C GLU A 40 5.81 3.98 -18.80
N ARG A 41 7.13 4.13 -18.64
CA ARG A 41 8.01 3.01 -18.23
C ARG A 41 7.65 2.46 -16.84
N LYS A 42 7.26 3.32 -15.91
CA LYS A 42 6.81 2.89 -14.58
C LYS A 42 5.48 2.14 -14.67
N GLU A 43 4.55 2.68 -15.45
CA GLU A 43 3.24 2.06 -15.65
C GLU A 43 3.38 0.70 -16.33
N SER A 44 4.17 0.58 -17.40
CA SER A 44 4.43 -0.68 -18.10
C SER A 44 5.11 -1.73 -17.21
N ALA A 45 6.08 -1.35 -16.38
CA ALA A 45 6.73 -2.26 -15.44
C ALA A 45 5.78 -2.74 -14.32
N SER A 46 4.76 -1.93 -14.00
CA SER A 46 3.75 -2.25 -12.99
C SER A 46 2.48 -2.87 -13.58
N THR A 47 2.46 -3.20 -14.87
CA THR A 47 1.28 -3.67 -15.57
C THR A 47 1.58 -4.97 -16.33
N LEU A 48 0.75 -5.98 -16.14
CA LEU A 48 0.86 -7.27 -16.80
C LEU A 48 0.01 -7.25 -18.07
N THR A 49 0.64 -6.95 -19.21
CA THR A 49 -0.05 -6.80 -20.51
C THR A 49 -0.72 -8.09 -20.99
N GLN A 50 -0.13 -9.25 -20.71
CA GLN A 50 -0.71 -10.57 -21.00
C GLN A 50 -2.07 -10.80 -20.32
N TRP A 51 -2.32 -10.11 -19.21
CA TRP A 51 -3.56 -10.18 -18.44
C TRP A 51 -4.37 -8.89 -18.60
N TYR A 52 -4.65 -8.50 -19.84
CA TYR A 52 -5.50 -7.36 -20.18
C TYR A 52 -5.10 -6.04 -19.47
N GLY A 53 -3.81 -5.86 -19.18
CA GLY A 53 -3.33 -4.67 -18.49
C GLY A 53 -3.57 -4.68 -16.98
N MET A 54 -3.57 -5.86 -16.36
CA MET A 54 -3.69 -6.02 -14.91
C MET A 54 -2.56 -5.32 -14.17
N LYS A 55 -2.92 -4.42 -13.25
CA LYS A 55 -1.94 -3.61 -12.52
C LYS A 55 -1.42 -4.36 -11.29
N LYS A 56 -0.17 -4.10 -10.94
CA LYS A 56 0.46 -4.60 -9.72
C LYS A 56 -0.28 -4.00 -8.52
N SER A 57 -0.74 -4.85 -7.61
CA SER A 57 -1.48 -4.41 -6.44
C SER A 57 -0.57 -3.78 -5.39
N LYS A 58 -1.05 -2.68 -4.81
CA LYS A 58 -0.42 -2.05 -3.65
C LYS A 58 -1.03 -2.64 -2.38
N LEU A 59 -0.70 -3.89 -2.10
CA LEU A 59 -1.31 -4.63 -1.00
C LEU A 59 -0.92 -4.05 0.37
N GLY A 60 -1.94 -3.72 1.17
CA GLY A 60 -1.80 -3.39 2.59
C GLY A 60 -1.37 -4.58 3.43
N ALA A 61 -1.13 -4.36 4.73
CA ALA A 61 -0.76 -5.45 5.65
C ALA A 61 -1.92 -6.46 5.82
N GLU A 62 -3.14 -5.96 5.95
CA GLU A 62 -4.36 -6.76 6.12
C GLU A 62 -4.62 -7.63 4.87
N GLU A 63 -4.63 -7.03 3.68
CA GLU A 63 -4.82 -7.74 2.41
C GLU A 63 -3.76 -8.83 2.17
N ARG A 64 -2.51 -8.63 2.61
CA ARG A 64 -1.47 -9.66 2.51
C ARG A 64 -1.75 -10.84 3.44
N GLN A 65 -2.15 -10.55 4.68
CA GLN A 65 -2.51 -11.58 5.64
C GLN A 65 -3.72 -12.37 5.14
N GLU A 66 -4.71 -11.70 4.57
CA GLU A 66 -5.84 -12.35 3.92
C GLU A 66 -5.35 -13.30 2.82
N LEU A 67 -4.56 -12.83 1.85
CA LEU A 67 -4.04 -13.72 0.80
C LEU A 67 -3.25 -14.92 1.33
N GLU A 68 -2.57 -14.78 2.47
CA GLU A 68 -1.92 -15.90 3.15
C GLU A 68 -2.93 -16.90 3.75
N LEU A 69 -4.07 -16.44 4.28
CA LEU A 69 -5.14 -17.29 4.79
C LEU A 69 -5.68 -18.26 3.73
N LEU A 70 -5.68 -17.87 2.45
CA LEU A 70 -6.09 -18.75 1.36
C LEU A 70 -5.26 -20.04 1.27
N LYS A 71 -4.02 -20.04 1.75
CA LYS A 71 -3.19 -21.26 1.83
C LYS A 71 -3.78 -22.30 2.78
N TYR A 72 -4.53 -21.84 3.77
CA TYR A 72 -5.13 -22.66 4.83
C TYR A 72 -6.60 -23.00 4.57
N ARG A 73 -7.15 -22.68 3.40
CA ARG A 73 -8.56 -22.93 3.05
C ARG A 73 -9.04 -24.37 3.29
N ASN A 74 -8.16 -25.36 3.13
CA ASN A 74 -8.49 -26.77 3.35
C ASN A 74 -8.71 -27.12 4.83
N LEU A 75 -8.21 -26.31 5.77
CA LEU A 75 -8.46 -26.49 7.19
C LEU A 75 -9.88 -26.10 7.59
N ILE A 76 -10.53 -25.26 6.79
CA ILE A 76 -11.84 -24.70 7.08
C ILE A 76 -12.92 -25.62 6.54
N ASN A 77 -12.75 -26.09 5.30
CA ASN A 77 -13.61 -27.11 4.74
C ASN A 77 -12.76 -28.32 4.27
N PRO A 78 -12.61 -29.35 5.12
CA PRO A 78 -11.78 -30.51 4.79
C PRO A 78 -12.38 -31.39 3.68
N GLU A 79 -13.69 -31.26 3.41
CA GLU A 79 -14.37 -32.06 2.39
C GLU A 79 -14.05 -31.61 0.97
N LEU A 80 -13.83 -30.31 0.76
CA LEU A 80 -13.58 -29.73 -0.57
C LEU A 80 -12.18 -30.01 -1.13
N LYS A 81 -11.24 -30.49 -0.31
CA LYS A 81 -9.86 -30.93 -0.66
C LYS A 81 -9.23 -30.15 -1.83
N HIS A 82 -9.11 -28.83 -1.70
CA HIS A 82 -8.54 -28.03 -2.78
C HIS A 82 -7.07 -28.39 -3.02
N LYS A 83 -6.66 -28.45 -4.29
CA LYS A 83 -5.25 -28.63 -4.64
C LYS A 83 -4.45 -27.44 -4.10
N THR A 84 -3.46 -27.73 -3.25
CA THR A 84 -2.46 -26.76 -2.80
C THR A 84 -1.26 -26.82 -3.75
N PRO A 85 -0.81 -25.69 -4.30
CA PRO A 85 0.39 -25.68 -5.13
C PRO A 85 1.59 -26.12 -4.27
N LYS A 86 2.36 -27.10 -4.78
CA LYS A 86 3.55 -27.66 -4.10
C LYS A 86 4.65 -26.61 -3.89
N ASN A 87 4.68 -25.60 -4.76
CA ASN A 87 5.68 -24.55 -4.72
C ASN A 87 5.10 -23.35 -3.98
N ASN A 88 5.73 -22.98 -2.88
CA ASN A 88 5.40 -21.81 -2.07
C ASN A 88 5.92 -20.53 -2.75
N THR A 89 5.81 -20.45 -4.08
CA THR A 89 6.05 -19.21 -4.83
C THR A 89 5.14 -18.17 -4.21
N GLY A 90 5.72 -17.08 -3.69
CA GLY A 90 5.02 -16.07 -2.90
C GLY A 90 3.76 -15.53 -3.57
N THR A 91 2.98 -14.76 -2.83
CA THR A 91 1.80 -14.09 -3.37
C THR A 91 2.19 -13.29 -4.62
N SER A 92 1.47 -13.54 -5.72
CA SER A 92 1.65 -12.76 -6.95
C SER A 92 1.51 -11.28 -6.62
N GLY A 93 2.40 -10.44 -7.15
CA GLY A 93 2.27 -8.99 -7.02
C GLY A 93 1.10 -8.43 -7.83
N PHE A 94 0.50 -9.23 -8.71
CA PHE A 94 -0.67 -8.90 -9.49
C PHE A 94 -1.84 -9.70 -8.91
N VAL A 95 -2.71 -9.01 -8.16
CA VAL A 95 -3.93 -9.55 -7.55
C VAL A 95 -4.98 -8.44 -7.53
N GLU A 96 -6.25 -8.79 -7.71
CA GLU A 96 -7.38 -7.86 -7.57
C GLU A 96 -8.42 -8.43 -6.62
N PHE A 97 -8.91 -7.61 -5.69
CA PHE A 97 -10.01 -7.96 -4.80
C PHE A 97 -11.32 -7.51 -5.42
N GLY A 98 -12.18 -8.48 -5.72
CA GLY A 98 -13.52 -8.25 -6.23
C GLY A 98 -14.58 -8.76 -5.26
N TYR A 99 -15.82 -8.33 -5.52
CA TYR A 99 -16.99 -8.83 -4.82
C TYR A 99 -17.88 -9.57 -5.81
N PHE A 100 -18.43 -10.72 -5.42
CA PHE A 100 -19.39 -11.42 -6.25
C PHE A 100 -20.73 -10.69 -6.26
N ALA A 101 -21.13 -10.15 -7.41
CA ALA A 101 -22.47 -9.65 -7.63
C ALA A 101 -23.45 -10.83 -7.76
N GLY A 102 -24.61 -10.77 -7.11
CA GLY A 102 -25.68 -11.75 -7.29
C GLY A 102 -25.63 -13.01 -6.40
N THR A 103 -24.83 -13.05 -5.34
CA THR A 103 -24.76 -14.21 -4.42
C THR A 103 -26.03 -14.49 -3.61
N GLY A 104 -27.11 -13.72 -3.79
CA GLY A 104 -28.33 -13.81 -2.99
C GLY A 104 -28.15 -13.46 -1.50
N ARG A 105 -26.91 -13.20 -1.04
CA ARG A 105 -26.60 -12.87 0.36
C ARG A 105 -27.21 -11.52 0.74
N ASN A 106 -27.91 -11.49 1.87
CA ASN A 106 -28.49 -10.28 2.44
C ASN A 106 -27.40 -9.22 2.67
N LYS A 107 -27.65 -7.96 2.28
CA LYS A 107 -26.70 -6.85 2.38
C LYS A 107 -26.10 -6.71 3.79
N ARG A 108 -26.88 -6.99 4.85
CA ARG A 108 -26.43 -6.89 6.25
C ARG A 108 -25.49 -8.02 6.69
N ARG A 109 -25.47 -9.13 5.96
CA ARG A 109 -24.58 -10.29 6.20
C ARG A 109 -23.40 -10.34 5.23
N ARG A 110 -23.23 -9.31 4.39
CA ARG A 110 -22.06 -9.21 3.50
C ARG A 110 -20.92 -8.63 4.30
N LEU A 111 -19.88 -9.43 4.48
CA LEU A 111 -18.68 -9.00 5.17
C LEU A 111 -17.68 -8.45 4.15
N LYS A 112 -16.76 -7.62 4.67
CA LYS A 112 -15.76 -6.93 3.84
C LYS A 112 -14.63 -7.86 3.41
N SER A 113 -14.32 -8.83 4.26
CA SER A 113 -13.21 -9.78 4.12
C SER A 113 -13.71 -11.21 4.17
N PHE A 114 -13.09 -12.11 3.41
CA PHE A 114 -13.40 -13.53 3.53
C PHE A 114 -12.90 -14.13 4.85
N ALA A 115 -11.93 -13.51 5.52
CA ALA A 115 -11.53 -13.95 6.86
C ALA A 115 -12.68 -13.78 7.86
N ASP A 116 -13.42 -12.68 7.75
CA ASP A 116 -14.63 -12.45 8.55
C ASP A 116 -15.72 -13.45 8.17
N GLU A 117 -15.92 -13.70 6.87
CA GLU A 117 -16.92 -14.69 6.40
C GLU A 117 -16.62 -16.08 6.96
N TRP A 118 -15.36 -16.50 6.95
CA TRP A 118 -14.95 -17.79 7.49
C TRP A 118 -15.17 -17.91 9.00
N MET A 119 -14.99 -16.81 9.75
CA MET A 119 -15.28 -16.80 11.18
C MET A 119 -16.78 -16.87 11.47
N GLU A 120 -17.62 -16.21 10.67
CA GLU A 120 -19.08 -16.28 10.80
C GLU A 120 -19.61 -17.68 10.43
N GLU A 121 -19.04 -18.31 9.39
CA GLU A 121 -19.42 -19.65 8.95
C GLU A 121 -18.94 -20.76 9.90
N ASN A 122 -17.87 -20.54 10.68
CA ASN A 122 -17.26 -21.54 11.56
C ASN A 122 -17.08 -21.03 13.01
N PRO A 123 -18.11 -21.17 13.87
CA PRO A 123 -18.06 -20.69 15.25
C PRO A 123 -16.91 -21.25 16.09
N GLU A 124 -16.49 -22.49 15.84
CA GLU A 124 -15.38 -23.13 16.55
C GLU A 124 -14.04 -22.43 16.28
N VAL A 125 -13.79 -22.08 15.01
CA VAL A 125 -12.60 -21.34 14.59
C VAL A 125 -12.59 -19.97 15.26
N GLN A 126 -13.74 -19.30 15.27
CA GLN A 126 -13.89 -18.00 15.92
C GLN A 126 -13.49 -18.05 17.41
N GLN A 127 -13.94 -19.08 18.15
CA GLN A 127 -13.57 -19.24 19.56
C GLN A 127 -12.08 -19.44 19.76
N ILE A 128 -11.44 -20.27 18.94
CA ILE A 128 -9.99 -20.54 19.02
C ILE A 128 -9.20 -19.25 18.75
N VAL A 129 -9.58 -18.52 17.69
CA VAL A 129 -8.96 -17.24 17.32
C VAL A 129 -9.11 -16.23 18.46
N GLN A 130 -10.30 -16.08 19.04
CA GLN A 130 -10.52 -15.17 20.17
C GLN A 130 -9.68 -15.54 21.40
N ARG A 131 -9.55 -16.83 21.74
CA ARG A 131 -8.69 -17.27 22.85
C ARG A 131 -7.23 -16.90 22.60
N ARG A 132 -6.72 -17.19 21.40
CA ARG A 132 -5.33 -16.85 21.01
C ARG A 132 -5.10 -15.34 20.98
N LEU A 133 -6.06 -14.57 20.46
CA LEU A 133 -5.99 -13.11 20.42
C LEU A 133 -5.88 -12.54 21.85
N LYS A 134 -6.74 -12.99 22.78
CA LYS A 134 -6.69 -12.58 24.18
C LYS A 134 -5.32 -12.88 24.80
N GLN A 135 -4.75 -14.06 24.53
CA GLN A 135 -3.43 -14.44 25.01
C GLN A 135 -2.32 -13.55 24.43
N ASN A 136 -2.36 -13.28 23.11
CA ASN A 136 -1.39 -12.42 22.43
C ASN A 136 -1.45 -10.98 22.92
N VAL A 137 -2.64 -10.42 23.14
CA VAL A 137 -2.81 -9.08 23.73
C VAL A 137 -2.18 -9.04 25.13
N ARG A 138 -2.42 -10.08 25.95
CA ARG A 138 -1.81 -10.18 27.28
C ARG A 138 -0.28 -10.25 27.22
N LEU A 139 0.27 -11.04 26.31
CA LEU A 139 1.72 -11.17 26.12
C LEU A 139 2.35 -9.87 25.61
N ASN A 140 1.71 -9.19 24.64
CA ASN A 140 2.17 -7.91 24.11
C ASN A 140 2.17 -6.83 25.19
N ARG A 141 1.15 -6.79 26.05
CA ARG A 141 1.11 -5.89 27.21
C ARG A 141 2.29 -6.15 28.15
N LYS A 142 2.52 -7.41 28.54
CA LYS A 142 3.66 -7.80 29.39
C LYS A 142 5.01 -7.46 28.73
N ALA A 143 5.15 -7.66 27.42
CA ALA A 143 6.36 -7.33 26.69
C ALA A 143 6.62 -5.81 26.70
N LYS A 144 5.60 -4.99 26.44
CA LYS A 144 5.69 -3.52 26.55
C LYS A 144 6.08 -3.07 27.95
N GLU A 145 5.47 -3.64 28.98
CA GLU A 145 5.81 -3.36 30.38
C GLU A 145 7.27 -3.74 30.71
N ARG A 146 7.76 -4.88 30.22
CA ARG A 146 9.17 -5.30 30.39
C ARG A 146 10.13 -4.37 29.66
N MET A 147 9.82 -3.98 28.43
CA MET A 147 10.62 -3.04 27.66
C MET A 147 10.66 -1.66 28.32
N ALA A 148 9.53 -1.17 28.84
CA ALA A 148 9.48 0.07 29.60
C ALA A 148 10.32 0.01 30.88
N LYS A 149 10.25 -1.09 31.64
CA LYS A 149 11.09 -1.30 32.83
C LYS A 149 12.59 -1.37 32.48
N LYS A 150 12.94 -2.02 31.37
CA LYS A 150 14.33 -2.07 30.90
C LYS A 150 14.83 -0.67 30.51
N ALA A 151 14.04 0.07 29.74
CA ALA A 151 14.36 1.44 29.35
C ALA A 151 14.50 2.37 30.57
N ALA A 152 13.65 2.23 31.58
CA ALA A 152 13.75 3.00 32.83
C ALA A 152 15.06 2.70 33.57
N ARG A 153 15.43 1.42 33.73
CA ARG A 153 16.69 1.01 34.36
C ARG A 153 17.92 1.47 33.57
N ASP A 154 17.86 1.41 32.24
CA ASP A 154 18.95 1.88 31.40
C ASP A 154 19.10 3.40 31.48
N ALA A 155 17.99 4.15 31.54
CA ALA A 155 18.00 5.60 31.77
C ALA A 155 18.53 5.98 33.16
N GLU A 156 18.21 5.23 34.21
CA GLU A 156 18.77 5.41 35.55
C GLU A 156 20.29 5.18 35.56
N ARG A 157 20.75 4.08 34.94
CA ARG A 157 22.19 3.79 34.78
C ARG A 157 22.91 4.87 33.99
N GLU A 158 22.29 5.47 32.98
CA GLU A 158 22.87 6.60 32.25
C GLU A 158 22.98 7.86 33.12
N LYS A 159 21.99 8.13 33.97
CA LYS A 159 22.04 9.24 34.95
C LYS A 159 23.15 9.02 35.96
N GLU A 160 23.29 7.82 36.51
CA GLU A 160 24.36 7.43 37.44
C GLU A 160 25.76 7.54 36.81
N LYS A 161 25.92 7.12 35.54
CA LYS A 161 27.17 7.30 34.81
C LYS A 161 27.51 8.78 34.61
N LYS A 162 26.51 9.63 34.33
CA LYS A 162 26.70 11.08 34.18
C LYS A 162 27.04 11.76 35.51
N SER A 163 26.43 11.34 36.62
CA SER A 163 26.76 11.87 37.96
C SER A 163 28.16 11.43 38.42
N SER A 164 28.53 10.15 38.23
CA SER A 164 29.87 9.63 38.54
C SER A 164 30.97 10.32 37.72
N LYS A 165 30.74 10.57 36.43
CA LYS A 165 31.68 11.35 35.59
C LYS A 165 31.85 12.79 36.09
N ARG A 166 30.79 13.42 36.59
CA ARG A 166 30.85 14.78 37.16
C ARG A 166 31.65 14.83 38.45
N LEU A 167 31.49 13.84 39.34
CA LEU A 167 32.27 13.73 40.58
C LEU A 167 33.76 13.53 40.30
N LYS A 168 34.12 12.58 39.42
CA LYS A 168 35.54 12.36 39.03
C LYS A 168 36.21 13.60 38.44
N LYS A 169 35.49 14.41 37.67
CA LYS A 169 36.04 15.65 37.10
C LYS A 169 36.26 16.74 38.15
N ARG A 170 35.50 16.70 39.25
CA ARG A 170 35.61 17.64 40.37
C ARG A 170 36.79 17.30 41.27
N ASP A 171 37.03 16.01 41.52
CA ASP A 171 38.20 15.53 42.29
C ASP A 171 39.53 15.71 41.55
N MET A 172 39.54 15.81 40.22
CA MET A 172 40.75 16.14 39.45
C MET A 172 41.09 17.64 39.43
N MET A 173 40.19 18.52 39.91
CA MET A 173 40.40 19.98 39.95
C MET A 173 40.58 20.52 41.37
N LEU A 174 40.62 19.64 42.37
CA LEU A 174 41.05 19.91 43.74
C LEU A 174 42.47 19.38 43.92
#